data_AF-A0A8J2QV05-F1
#
_entry.id   AF-A0A8J2QV05-F1
#
_cell.length_a   1.000
_cell.length_b   1.000
_cell.length_c   1.000
_cell.angle_alpha   90.00
_cell.angle_beta   90.00
_cell.angle_gamma   90.00
#
_symmetry.space_group_name_H-M   'P 1'
#
loop_
_entity.id
_entity.type
_entity.pdbx_description
1 polymer ?
#
loop_
_entity_poly.entity_id
_entity_poly.type
_entity_poly.pdbx_seq_one_letter_code
_entity_poly.pdbx_strand_id
1 'polypeptide(L)'
;MKDIGFVYKKVNKRKIIMERNDIALARCSFLRKAKNISDWSKVVFLDETWLNANQTVGKSWTDDTAQSCTKVPESKGERLIICHAGTASGFVPNCLLAFKSKKNYRVS
;
A
#
# COMPACT_ATOMS: atom_id res chain seq x y z
N MET A 1 -2.76 -22.54 30.99
CA MET A 1 -2.59 -21.41 30.03
C MET A 1 -3.90 -20.76 29.61
N LYS A 2 -5.04 -21.49 29.54
CA LYS A 2 -6.38 -20.89 29.40
C LYS A 2 -6.94 -20.32 30.73
N ASP A 3 -6.46 -20.80 31.87
CA ASP A 3 -7.01 -20.47 33.20
C ASP A 3 -6.45 -19.19 33.85
N ILE A 4 -5.58 -18.47 33.15
CA ILE A 4 -5.04 -17.15 33.54
C ILE A 4 -5.53 -16.02 32.62
N GLY A 5 -6.60 -16.26 31.86
CA GLY A 5 -7.26 -15.24 31.03
C GLY A 5 -6.60 -14.92 29.68
N PHE A 6 -5.52 -15.60 29.31
CA PHE A 6 -4.85 -15.37 28.02
C PHE A 6 -5.49 -16.22 26.90
N VAL A 7 -6.04 -15.53 25.89
CA VAL A 7 -6.57 -16.16 24.68
C VAL A 7 -5.73 -15.75 23.48
N TYR A 8 -5.21 -16.72 22.72
CA TYR A 8 -4.55 -16.48 21.45
C TYR A 8 -5.56 -15.96 20.42
N LYS A 9 -5.52 -14.65 20.14
CA LYS A 9 -6.34 -14.01 19.10
C LYS A 9 -5.45 -13.24 18.14
N LYS A 10 -5.76 -13.34 16.85
CA LYS A 10 -5.16 -12.49 15.82
C LYS A 10 -5.64 -11.06 16.08
N VAL A 11 -4.73 -10.17 16.48
CA VAL A 11 -5.04 -8.75 16.64
C VAL A 11 -5.31 -8.17 15.26
N ASN A 12 -6.58 -8.08 14.89
CA ASN A 12 -6.98 -7.37 13.69
C ASN A 12 -7.02 -5.88 14.00
N LYS A 13 -5.94 -5.15 13.70
CA LYS A 13 -5.88 -3.68 13.82
C LYS A 13 -6.86 -2.97 12.88
N ARG A 14 -7.51 -3.70 11.95
CA ARG A 14 -8.67 -3.18 11.22
C ARG A 14 -9.85 -3.18 12.19
N LYS A 15 -9.95 -2.12 13.00
CA LYS A 15 -11.26 -1.62 13.41
C LYS A 15 -12.11 -1.61 12.15
N ILE A 16 -13.32 -2.16 12.19
CA ILE A 16 -14.25 -2.16 11.07
C ILE A 16 -14.28 -0.72 10.54
N ILE A 17 -13.61 -0.47 9.41
CA ILE A 17 -13.60 0.85 8.78
C ILE A 17 -14.96 0.90 8.10
N MET A 18 -15.98 1.31 8.85
CA MET A 18 -17.24 1.66 8.23
C MET A 18 -16.94 2.82 7.28
N GLU A 19 -17.18 2.60 5.99
CA GLU A 19 -17.10 3.66 4.99
C GLU A 19 -18.01 4.79 5.48
N ARG A 20 -17.46 6.01 5.57
CA ARG A 20 -18.27 7.16 5.95
C ARG A 20 -19.36 7.38 4.89
N ASN A 21 -20.55 7.78 5.31
CA ASN A 21 -21.70 7.95 4.42
C ASN A 21 -21.43 8.92 3.26
N ASP A 22 -20.63 9.96 3.48
CA ASP A 22 -20.22 10.91 2.45
C ASP A 22 -19.31 10.27 1.39
N ILE A 23 -18.37 9.42 1.82
CA ILE A 23 -17.51 8.63 0.91
C ILE A 23 -18.36 7.65 0.10
N ALA A 24 -19.30 6.96 0.75
CA ALA A 24 -20.22 6.04 0.08
C ALA A 24 -21.09 6.77 -0.97
N LEU A 25 -21.58 7.98 -0.65
CA LEU A 25 -22.37 8.80 -1.58
C LEU A 25 -21.52 9.30 -2.76
N ALA A 26 -20.27 9.71 -2.52
CA ALA A 26 -19.33 10.11 -3.56
C ALA A 26 -19.03 8.93 -4.50
N ARG A 27 -18.81 7.73 -3.97
CA ARG A 27 -18.62 6.50 -4.73
C ARG A 27 -19.87 6.14 -5.55
N CYS A 28 -21.06 6.22 -4.97
CA CYS A 28 -22.31 6.00 -5.70
C CYS A 28 -22.46 6.99 -6.87
N SER A 29 -22.15 8.26 -6.64
CA SER A 29 -22.22 9.31 -7.65
C SER A 29 -21.20 9.08 -8.77
N PHE A 30 -19.97 8.69 -8.42
CA PHE A 30 -18.95 8.30 -9.38
C PHE A 30 -19.38 7.10 -10.22
N LEU A 31 -19.86 6.02 -9.59
CA LEU A 31 -20.27 4.79 -10.28
C LEU A 31 -21.43 5.03 -11.25
N ARG A 32 -22.40 5.90 -10.90
CA ARG A 32 -23.48 6.30 -11.83
C ARG A 32 -22.94 7.01 -13.06
N LYS A 33 -21.96 7.91 -12.89
CA LYS A 33 -21.30 8.59 -14.01
C LYS A 33 -20.46 7.61 -14.85
N ALA A 34 -19.71 6.73 -14.19
CA ALA A 34 -18.87 5.73 -14.84
C ALA A 34 -19.70 4.74 -15.67
N LYS A 35 -20.92 4.38 -15.22
CA LYS A 35 -21.85 3.53 -15.98
C LYS A 35 -22.26 4.14 -17.33
N ASN A 36 -22.24 5.46 -17.45
CA ASN A 36 -22.58 6.16 -18.69
C ASN A 36 -21.39 6.30 -19.65
N ILE A 37 -20.21 5.78 -19.29
CA ILE A 37 -19.06 5.72 -20.21
C ILE A 37 -19.35 4.65 -21.26
N SER A 38 -19.56 5.09 -22.50
CA SER A 38 -19.86 4.20 -23.64
C SER A 38 -18.62 3.52 -24.21
N ASP A 39 -17.43 4.09 -23.99
CA ASP A 39 -16.18 3.61 -24.56
C ASP A 39 -15.05 3.69 -23.52
N TRP A 40 -14.81 2.56 -22.86
CA TRP A 40 -13.74 2.42 -21.85
C TRP A 40 -12.34 2.40 -22.46
N SER A 41 -12.19 2.20 -23.77
CA SER A 41 -10.87 2.19 -24.42
C SER A 41 -10.17 3.55 -24.38
N LYS A 42 -10.94 4.63 -24.24
CA LYS A 42 -10.46 6.02 -24.12
C LYS A 42 -10.13 6.43 -22.69
N VAL A 43 -10.39 5.57 -21.70
CA VAL A 43 -10.13 5.88 -20.29
C VAL A 43 -8.69 5.53 -19.96
N VAL A 44 -7.97 6.52 -19.43
CA VAL A 44 -6.63 6.36 -18.86
C VAL A 44 -6.75 6.40 -17.34
N PHE A 45 -6.30 5.34 -16.68
CA PHE A 45 -6.17 5.24 -15.23
C PHE A 45 -4.74 5.60 -14.83
N LEU A 46 -4.59 6.42 -13.79
CA LEU A 46 -3.32 6.77 -13.18
C LEU A 46 -3.29 6.23 -11.76
N ASP A 47 -2.20 5.62 -11.36
CA ASP A 47 -2.00 5.19 -9.97
C ASP A 47 -0.55 5.35 -9.54
N GLU A 48 -0.36 5.57 -8.23
CA GLU A 48 0.94 5.64 -7.57
C GLU A 48 1.07 4.49 -6.57
N THR A 49 2.17 3.75 -6.68
CA THR A 49 2.55 2.72 -5.73
C THR A 49 3.97 2.94 -5.20
N TRP A 50 4.27 2.40 -4.03
CA TRP A 50 5.59 2.46 -3.42
C TRP A 50 6.04 1.09 -2.96
N LEU A 51 7.33 0.81 -3.17
CA LEU A 51 8.01 -0.38 -2.66
C LEU A 51 9.01 0.06 -1.59
N ASN A 52 8.94 -0.56 -0.41
CA ASN A 52 9.90 -0.30 0.68
C ASN A 52 11.16 -1.15 0.46
N ALA A 53 12.34 -0.55 0.58
CA ALA A 53 13.61 -1.29 0.54
C ALA A 53 13.73 -2.39 1.63
N ASN A 54 13.01 -2.24 2.74
CA ASN A 54 13.06 -3.15 3.89
C ASN A 54 11.88 -4.13 3.95
N GLN A 55 11.26 -4.45 2.80
CA GLN A 55 10.10 -5.34 2.77
C GLN A 55 10.54 -6.80 3.01
N THR A 56 10.71 -7.18 4.27
CA THR A 56 10.98 -8.56 4.68
C THR A 56 9.69 -9.32 4.92
N VAL A 57 9.78 -10.65 4.83
CA VAL A 57 8.70 -11.56 5.20
C VAL A 57 8.44 -11.36 6.70
N GLY A 58 7.22 -10.94 7.08
CA GLY A 58 6.85 -10.65 8.48
C GLY A 58 6.82 -11.86 9.41
N LYS A 59 7.41 -12.98 9.01
CA LYS A 59 7.66 -14.19 9.80
C LYS A 59 9.05 -14.68 9.45
N SER A 60 9.96 -14.72 10.43
CA SER A 60 11.18 -15.51 10.35
C SER A 60 11.17 -16.56 11.46
N TRP A 61 11.85 -17.67 11.23
CA TRP A 61 12.22 -18.58 12.30
C TRP A 61 13.39 -17.94 13.05
N THR A 62 13.24 -17.73 14.35
CA THR A 62 14.28 -17.18 15.24
C THR A 62 14.28 -18.00 16.52
N ASP A 63 15.46 -18.11 17.14
CA ASP A 63 15.70 -18.75 18.43
C ASP A 63 15.98 -17.72 19.54
N ASP A 64 15.56 -16.47 19.33
CA ASP A 64 15.80 -15.30 20.20
C ASP A 64 17.28 -14.93 20.42
N THR A 65 18.23 -15.57 19.73
CA THR A 65 19.63 -15.12 19.72
C THR A 65 19.83 -13.92 18.80
N ALA A 66 20.76 -13.04 19.16
CA ALA A 66 21.13 -11.89 18.33
C ALA A 66 21.64 -12.29 16.93
N GLN A 67 22.05 -13.54 16.72
CA GLN A 67 22.45 -14.07 15.42
C GLN A 67 21.26 -14.54 14.55
N SER A 68 20.14 -14.96 15.15
CA SER A 68 18.95 -15.42 14.41
C SER A 68 17.91 -14.32 14.15
N CYS A 69 18.03 -13.19 14.85
CA CYS A 69 17.27 -11.98 14.57
C CYS A 69 17.79 -11.31 13.28
N THR A 70 16.90 -11.10 12.30
CA THR A 70 17.24 -10.36 11.08
C THR A 70 17.69 -8.94 11.43
N LYS A 71 18.94 -8.56 11.09
CA LYS A 71 19.52 -7.22 11.26
C LYS A 71 18.90 -6.16 10.32
N VAL A 72 17.60 -6.25 10.05
CA VAL A 72 16.91 -5.33 9.15
C VAL A 72 16.53 -4.12 9.98
N PRO A 73 17.03 -2.92 9.66
CA PRO A 73 16.64 -1.74 10.42
C PRO A 73 15.13 -1.52 10.30
N GLU A 74 14.42 -1.37 11.42
CA GLU A 74 13.01 -0.94 11.50
C GLU A 74 12.78 0.50 10.99
N SER A 75 13.77 1.10 10.34
CA SER A 75 13.68 2.47 9.89
C SER A 75 12.87 2.60 8.61
N LYS A 76 12.16 3.72 8.48
CA LYS A 76 11.59 4.23 7.22
C LYS A 76 12.72 4.34 6.18
N GLY A 77 12.95 3.24 5.45
CA GLY A 77 13.96 3.10 4.42
C GLY A 77 13.59 3.87 3.16
N GLU A 78 14.54 3.93 2.22
CA GLU A 78 14.29 4.45 0.89
C GLU A 78 13.11 3.71 0.25
N ARG A 79 12.26 4.46 -0.45
CA ARG A 79 11.13 3.92 -1.20
C ARG A 79 11.38 4.09 -2.67
N LEU A 80 11.15 3.05 -3.46
CA LEU A 80 10.93 3.23 -4.88
C LEU A 80 9.48 3.65 -5.07
N ILE A 81 9.26 4.87 -5.54
CA ILE A 81 7.94 5.41 -5.88
C ILE A 81 7.77 5.21 -7.38
N ILE A 82 6.63 4.63 -7.77
CA ILE A 82 6.27 4.34 -9.15
C ILE A 82 4.88 4.94 -9.39
N CYS A 83 4.79 5.90 -10.29
CA CYS A 83 3.55 6.42 -10.82
C CYS A 83 3.47 6.04 -12.30
N HIS A 84 2.35 5.46 -12.72
CA HIS A 84 2.16 5.05 -14.10
C HIS A 84 0.70 5.18 -14.53
N ALA A 85 0.50 5.22 -15.85
CA ALA A 85 -0.79 5.36 -16.48
C ALA A 85 -1.07 4.15 -17.39
N GLY A 86 -2.29 3.64 -17.35
CA GLY A 86 -2.73 2.51 -18.16
C GLY A 86 -4.13 2.70 -18.71
N THR A 87 -4.42 2.01 -19.81
CA THR A 87 -5.74 1.92 -20.44
C THR A 87 -6.22 0.47 -20.38
N ALA A 88 -7.41 0.20 -20.92
CA ALA A 88 -7.88 -1.17 -21.13
C ALA A 88 -6.93 -2.03 -21.98
N SER A 89 -6.09 -1.40 -22.82
CA SER A 89 -5.15 -2.08 -23.72
C SER A 89 -3.73 -2.22 -23.14
N GLY A 90 -3.50 -1.75 -21.91
CA GLY A 90 -2.19 -1.80 -21.25
C GLY A 90 -1.61 -0.42 -20.94
N PHE A 91 -0.33 -0.40 -20.57
CA PHE A 91 0.36 0.82 -20.15
C PHE A 91 0.54 1.83 -21.29
N VAL A 92 0.37 3.11 -20.95
CA VAL A 92 0.60 4.19 -21.90
C VAL A 92 2.11 4.40 -22.07
N PRO A 93 2.66 4.31 -23.29
CA PRO A 93 4.08 4.52 -23.54
C PRO A 93 4.57 5.87 -23.01
N ASN A 94 5.77 5.89 -22.44
CA ASN A 94 6.41 7.09 -21.88
C ASN A 94 5.69 7.75 -20.69
N CYS A 95 4.70 7.09 -20.07
CA CYS A 95 4.02 7.59 -18.87
C CYS A 95 4.53 6.97 -17.56
N LEU A 96 5.69 6.29 -17.57
CA LEU A 96 6.30 5.73 -16.37
C LEU A 96 7.13 6.79 -15.66
N LEU A 97 6.76 7.14 -14.43
CA LEU A 97 7.57 7.94 -13.52
C LEU A 97 8.00 7.07 -12.34
N ALA A 98 9.25 6.64 -12.33
CA ALA A 98 9.83 5.84 -11.24
C ALA A 98 11.05 6.54 -10.66
N PHE A 99 11.05 6.78 -9.35
CA PHE A 99 12.16 7.44 -8.66
C PHE A 99 12.33 6.93 -7.23
N LYS A 100 13.57 6.98 -6.74
CA LYS A 100 13.87 6.68 -5.35
C LYS A 100 13.59 7.91 -4.49
N SER A 101 12.88 7.72 -3.39
CA SER A 101 12.65 8.74 -2.37
C SER A 101 13.99 9.11 -1.72
N LYS A 102 14.38 10.39 -1.83
CA LYS A 102 15.56 10.95 -1.17
C LYS A 102 15.16 11.58 0.16
N LYS A 103 15.97 11.37 1.21
CA LYS A 103 15.88 12.17 2.43
C LYS A 103 16.59 13.50 2.19
N ASN A 104 15.85 14.61 2.24
CA ASN A 104 16.46 15.93 2.29
C ASN A 104 16.85 16.23 3.75
N TYR A 105 18.14 16.16 4.07
CA TYR A 105 18.62 16.78 5.30
C TYR A 105 18.58 18.30 5.09
N ARG A 106 17.67 19.00 5.78
CA ARG A 106 17.84 20.43 5.99
C ARG A 106 18.98 20.58 6.98
N VAL A 107 20.12 21.09 6.52
CA VAL A 107 21.17 21.58 7.41
C VAL A 107 20.64 22.90 7.97
N SER A 108 20.26 22.88 9.24
CA SER A 108 19.96 24.06 10.05
C SER A 108 21.23 24.68 10.58
#